data_AF-A0A1C7DVM0-F1
#
_entry.id   AF-A0A1C7DVM0-F1
#
_cell.length_a   1.000
_cell.length_b   1.000
_cell.length_c   1.000
_cell.angle_alpha   90.00
_cell.angle_beta   90.00
_cell.angle_gamma   90.00
#
_symmetry.space_group_name_H-M   'P 1'
#
loop_
_entity.id
_entity.type
_entity.pdbx_description
1 polymer ?
#
loop_
_entity_poly.entity_id
_entity_poly.type
_entity_poly.pdbx_seq_one_letter_code
_entity_poly.pdbx_strand_id
1 'polypeptide(L)'
;MLSAIVTSVVFTGGVGNVFAQETLANAKPKTEQMQHHKQDTKYSKKVMEAIRVALGEGAKSTQKDSAINKLPKTEVMDYYLVSFGKKLKGNEIRRAVEEVFSIDLNTVSKKDYGSKLTVYSNDIMESLRVSLKEAPTSKLKDEQIMSMTKNEVMDRYIKERDYALSGAASRLLINSIYGVNLQGISNLEYMQIAIHSKGQWIIKSDKDLFMLKSSLDDVDVSISTTSYFKEVTGSDQLPASLKNQFLDMGFTYIEETNLLYYKEPTGKSIPDQFKGQVIGLLAKTVASQYQK
;
A
#
# COMPACT_ATOMS: atom_id res chain seq x y z
N MET A 1 -52.60 -19.95 16.90
CA MET A 1 -53.77 -20.24 16.03
C MET A 1 -54.82 -19.20 16.42
N LEU A 2 -55.08 -18.12 15.68
CA LEU A 2 -55.19 -17.88 14.23
C LEU A 2 -56.58 -18.25 13.69
N SER A 3 -57.18 -17.31 12.95
CA SER A 3 -58.52 -17.29 12.34
C SER A 3 -59.68 -16.79 13.22
N ALA A 4 -60.71 -16.10 12.70
CA ALA A 4 -60.80 -15.23 11.50
C ALA A 4 -62.19 -14.55 11.45
N ILE A 5 -62.27 -13.22 11.32
CA ILE A 5 -63.43 -12.51 10.73
C ILE A 5 -62.93 -11.27 9.98
N VAL A 6 -63.25 -11.16 8.69
CA VAL A 6 -63.21 -9.92 7.89
C VAL A 6 -64.39 -9.97 6.92
N THR A 7 -65.17 -8.89 6.84
CA THR A 7 -66.48 -8.88 6.16
C THR A 7 -66.67 -7.60 5.33
N SER A 8 -66.89 -7.75 4.01
CA SER A 8 -67.55 -6.82 3.07
C SER A 8 -66.95 -5.39 2.86
N VAL A 9 -66.60 -4.95 1.64
CA VAL A 9 -67.46 -4.47 0.51
C VAL A 9 -68.24 -3.19 0.92
N VAL A 10 -68.16 -2.04 0.22
CA VAL A 10 -68.78 -1.67 -1.10
C VAL A 10 -67.96 -0.59 -1.84
N PHE A 11 -68.12 -0.50 -3.18
CA PHE A 11 -67.54 0.51 -4.09
C PHE A 11 -68.63 1.43 -4.70
N THR A 12 -68.47 2.77 -4.66
CA THR A 12 -69.21 3.79 -5.47
C THR A 12 -68.37 5.08 -5.56
N GLY A 13 -68.46 5.95 -6.59
CA GLY A 13 -69.11 5.80 -7.90
C GLY A 13 -69.40 7.12 -8.67
N GLY A 14 -68.46 7.62 -9.49
CA GLY A 14 -68.69 8.66 -10.54
C GLY A 14 -68.76 10.15 -10.09
N VAL A 15 -68.89 11.18 -10.97
CA VAL A 15 -68.91 11.24 -12.45
C VAL A 15 -68.41 12.63 -12.97
N GLY A 16 -67.57 12.68 -14.01
CA GLY A 16 -67.41 13.78 -15.01
C GLY A 16 -66.84 15.15 -14.55
N ASN A 17 -66.21 16.00 -15.39
CA ASN A 17 -65.82 16.02 -16.82
C ASN A 17 -64.54 16.92 -16.94
N VAL A 18 -64.05 17.61 -17.99
CA VAL A 18 -64.48 18.03 -19.36
C VAL A 18 -63.22 18.17 -20.27
N PHE A 19 -63.40 18.39 -21.59
CA PHE A 19 -62.39 18.75 -22.61
C PHE A 19 -62.05 20.27 -22.59
N ALA A 20 -61.12 20.88 -23.37
CA ALA A 20 -60.24 20.46 -24.47
C ALA A 20 -58.96 21.35 -24.49
N GLN A 21 -57.74 20.84 -24.76
CA GLN A 21 -57.07 20.77 -26.07
C GLN A 21 -56.38 22.06 -26.57
N GLU A 22 -55.04 22.07 -26.56
CA GLU A 22 -54.21 22.66 -27.63
C GLU A 22 -52.88 21.87 -27.74
N THR A 23 -52.24 21.86 -28.92
CA THR A 23 -51.22 20.85 -29.27
C THR A 23 -50.12 21.43 -30.17
N LEU A 24 -48.91 20.85 -30.11
CA LEU A 24 -47.73 21.09 -30.98
C LEU A 24 -46.98 22.42 -30.73
N ALA A 25 -45.65 22.51 -30.85
CA ALA A 25 -44.64 21.45 -30.91
C ALA A 25 -43.23 21.98 -30.53
N ASN A 26 -42.45 21.16 -29.83
CA ASN A 26 -41.15 20.69 -30.35
C ASN A 26 -40.52 19.65 -29.41
N ALA A 27 -40.24 18.45 -29.93
CA ALA A 27 -39.46 17.44 -29.21
C ALA A 27 -37.97 17.60 -29.53
N LYS A 28 -37.13 17.66 -28.49
CA LYS A 28 -35.75 17.19 -28.55
C LYS A 28 -35.60 16.07 -27.52
N PRO A 29 -34.85 14.99 -27.83
CA PRO A 29 -34.80 13.82 -26.98
C PRO A 29 -34.21 14.17 -25.61
N LYS A 30 -34.75 13.54 -24.56
CA LYS A 30 -34.07 13.50 -23.27
C LYS A 30 -32.75 12.76 -23.48
N THR A 31 -31.62 13.45 -23.37
CA THR A 31 -30.34 12.77 -23.25
C THR A 31 -30.40 11.89 -22.00
N GLU A 32 -30.29 10.58 -22.17
CA GLU A 32 -30.27 9.66 -21.04
C GLU A 32 -29.08 10.02 -20.15
N GLN A 33 -29.37 10.45 -18.92
CA GLN A 33 -28.34 10.65 -17.92
C GLN A 33 -27.83 9.28 -17.50
N MET A 34 -26.82 8.79 -18.20
CA MET A 34 -25.99 7.68 -17.73
C MET A 34 -25.45 8.05 -16.34
N GLN A 35 -26.11 7.52 -15.31
CA GLN A 35 -25.64 7.57 -13.94
C GLN A 35 -24.39 6.70 -13.85
N HIS A 36 -23.25 7.29 -14.21
CA HIS A 36 -21.96 6.75 -13.82
C HIS A 36 -21.94 6.68 -12.30
N HIS A 37 -22.25 5.50 -11.77
CA HIS A 37 -21.81 5.12 -10.43
C HIS A 37 -20.32 5.42 -10.38
N LYS A 38 -19.96 6.39 -9.54
CA LYS A 38 -18.58 6.83 -9.35
C LYS A 38 -17.88 5.74 -8.55
N GLN A 39 -17.46 4.69 -9.26
CA GLN A 39 -16.80 3.54 -8.70
C GLN A 39 -15.46 4.00 -8.15
N ASP A 40 -15.36 4.15 -6.82
CA ASP A 40 -14.14 4.62 -6.19
C ASP A 40 -13.03 3.57 -6.40
N THR A 41 -12.03 3.95 -7.19
CA THR A 41 -10.91 3.09 -7.58
C THR A 41 -9.85 3.07 -6.48
N LYS A 42 -9.20 1.92 -6.30
CA LYS A 42 -8.11 1.71 -5.30
C LYS A 42 -6.93 2.66 -5.53
N TYR A 43 -6.75 3.13 -6.76
CA TYR A 43 -5.63 3.98 -7.18
C TYR A 43 -6.10 5.29 -7.81
N SER A 44 -5.18 6.24 -7.94
CA SER A 44 -5.44 7.54 -8.56
C SER A 44 -5.93 7.40 -10.01
N LYS A 45 -6.71 8.38 -10.49
CA LYS A 45 -7.16 8.42 -11.88
C LYS A 45 -6.01 8.23 -12.89
N LYS A 46 -4.83 8.82 -12.63
CA LYS A 46 -3.66 8.73 -13.51
C LYS A 46 -3.09 7.30 -13.56
N VAL A 47 -3.03 6.61 -12.42
CA VAL A 47 -2.61 5.20 -12.34
C VAL A 47 -3.61 4.31 -13.08
N MET A 48 -4.91 4.50 -12.85
CA MET A 48 -5.97 3.75 -13.54
C MET A 48 -5.92 3.97 -15.07
N GLU A 49 -5.83 5.22 -15.53
CA GLU A 49 -5.71 5.57 -16.96
C GLU A 49 -4.49 4.90 -17.62
N ALA A 50 -3.34 4.86 -16.94
CA ALA A 50 -2.14 4.22 -17.44
C ALA A 50 -2.24 2.68 -17.50
N ILE A 51 -2.77 2.04 -16.45
CA ILE A 51 -2.89 0.57 -16.39
C ILE A 51 -3.93 0.06 -17.39
N ARG A 52 -5.03 0.79 -17.60
CA ARG A 52 -6.00 0.49 -18.67
C ARG A 52 -5.30 0.39 -20.04
N VAL A 53 -4.50 1.40 -20.39
CA VAL A 53 -3.73 1.40 -21.66
C VAL A 53 -2.73 0.23 -21.71
N ALA A 54 -2.04 -0.07 -20.62
CA ALA A 54 -1.13 -1.22 -20.54
C ALA A 54 -1.86 -2.58 -20.68
N LEU A 55 -3.14 -2.65 -20.30
CA LEU A 55 -4.03 -3.81 -20.48
C LEU A 55 -4.84 -3.77 -21.80
N GLY A 56 -4.45 -2.94 -22.77
CA GLY A 56 -5.07 -2.85 -24.10
C GLY A 56 -6.41 -2.13 -24.15
N GLU A 57 -6.82 -1.44 -23.08
CA GLU A 57 -8.03 -0.63 -23.03
C GLU A 57 -7.77 0.82 -23.48
N GLY A 58 -8.82 1.52 -23.92
CA GLY A 58 -8.78 2.98 -23.94
C GLY A 58 -8.68 3.54 -22.52
N ALA A 59 -7.87 4.57 -22.28
CA ALA A 59 -7.59 5.12 -20.94
C ALA A 59 -8.85 5.48 -20.11
N LYS A 60 -9.96 5.82 -20.77
CA LYS A 60 -11.25 6.17 -20.14
C LYS A 60 -12.19 4.97 -19.94
N SER A 61 -11.85 3.77 -20.40
CA SER A 61 -12.65 2.55 -20.21
C SER A 61 -12.58 2.09 -18.76
N THR A 62 -13.74 1.94 -18.12
CA THR A 62 -13.83 1.40 -16.76
C THR A 62 -13.98 -0.12 -16.72
N GLN A 63 -14.02 -0.80 -17.88
CA GLN A 63 -14.38 -2.23 -17.99
C GLN A 63 -13.48 -3.14 -17.14
N LYS A 64 -12.17 -2.83 -17.07
CA LYS A 64 -11.19 -3.61 -16.30
C LYS A 64 -10.98 -3.09 -14.86
N ASP A 65 -11.65 -2.02 -14.40
CA ASP A 65 -11.36 -1.40 -13.10
C ASP A 65 -11.54 -2.36 -11.91
N SER A 66 -12.57 -3.22 -11.96
CA SER A 66 -12.81 -4.26 -10.94
C SER A 66 -11.71 -5.34 -10.90
N ALA A 67 -11.01 -5.58 -12.02
CA ALA A 67 -9.84 -6.44 -12.08
C ALA A 67 -8.58 -5.72 -11.60
N ILE A 68 -8.36 -4.47 -12.05
CA ILE A 68 -7.21 -3.64 -11.64
C ILE A 68 -7.19 -3.41 -10.12
N ASN A 69 -8.35 -3.18 -9.50
CA ASN A 69 -8.47 -3.04 -8.05
C ASN A 69 -8.10 -4.32 -7.27
N LYS A 70 -8.09 -5.50 -7.91
CA LYS A 70 -7.72 -6.80 -7.33
C LYS A 70 -6.27 -7.21 -7.62
N LEU A 71 -5.57 -6.51 -8.52
CA LEU A 71 -4.16 -6.77 -8.78
C LEU A 71 -3.30 -6.42 -7.55
N PRO A 72 -2.26 -7.21 -7.24
CA PRO A 72 -1.25 -6.84 -6.25
C PRO A 72 -0.62 -5.48 -6.58
N LYS A 73 -0.35 -4.64 -5.58
CA LYS A 73 0.36 -3.36 -5.76
C LYS A 73 1.67 -3.50 -6.56
N THR A 74 2.36 -4.64 -6.48
CA THR A 74 3.56 -4.88 -7.30
C THR A 74 3.28 -4.99 -8.80
N GLU A 75 2.19 -5.63 -9.22
CA GLU A 75 1.79 -5.70 -10.63
C GLU A 75 1.26 -4.35 -11.11
N VAL A 76 0.47 -3.67 -10.28
CA VAL A 76 -0.03 -2.30 -10.53
C VAL A 76 1.13 -1.33 -10.75
N MET A 77 2.19 -1.43 -9.93
CA MET A 77 3.44 -0.68 -10.13
C MET A 77 4.13 -1.07 -11.44
N ASP A 78 4.22 -2.36 -11.78
CA ASP A 78 4.88 -2.82 -13.00
C ASP A 78 4.16 -2.34 -14.28
N TYR A 79 2.83 -2.46 -14.34
CA TYR A 79 2.03 -1.87 -15.42
C TYR A 79 2.15 -0.34 -15.45
N TYR A 80 2.21 0.33 -14.30
CA TYR A 80 2.33 1.78 -14.26
C TYR A 80 3.71 2.26 -14.72
N LEU A 81 4.78 1.54 -14.39
CA LEU A 81 6.15 1.87 -14.84
C LEU A 81 6.26 1.85 -16.36
N VAL A 82 5.61 0.92 -17.06
CA VAL A 82 5.58 0.87 -18.53
C VAL A 82 5.06 2.18 -19.15
N SER A 83 4.20 2.94 -18.45
CA SER A 83 3.68 4.22 -18.94
C SER A 83 4.72 5.36 -19.00
N PHE A 84 5.87 5.22 -18.34
CA PHE A 84 7.01 6.14 -18.49
C PHE A 84 7.94 5.75 -19.66
N GLY A 85 7.70 4.60 -20.29
CA GLY A 85 8.47 4.11 -21.45
C GLY A 85 9.62 3.16 -21.09
N LYS A 86 10.53 2.95 -22.05
CA LYS A 86 11.59 1.90 -21.96
C LYS A 86 12.82 2.29 -21.12
N LYS A 87 12.98 3.56 -20.75
CA LYS A 87 14.14 4.07 -20.00
C LYS A 87 13.66 4.78 -18.73
N LEU A 88 13.56 4.01 -17.66
CA LEU A 88 13.02 4.45 -16.38
C LEU A 88 14.08 5.20 -15.58
N LYS A 89 13.77 6.43 -15.17
CA LYS A 89 14.59 7.23 -14.27
C LYS A 89 14.18 6.99 -12.83
N GLY A 90 15.09 7.16 -11.87
CA GLY A 90 14.76 6.92 -10.46
C GLY A 90 13.67 7.84 -9.91
N ASN A 91 13.50 9.06 -10.43
CA ASN A 91 12.37 9.92 -10.08
C ASN A 91 11.02 9.39 -10.58
N GLU A 92 10.97 8.70 -11.72
CA GLU A 92 9.77 8.06 -12.26
C GLU A 92 9.43 6.80 -11.44
N ILE A 93 10.44 6.05 -11.02
CA ILE A 93 10.28 4.90 -10.11
C ILE A 93 9.80 5.36 -8.73
N ARG A 94 10.43 6.38 -8.12
CA ARG A 94 10.01 6.95 -6.81
C ARG A 94 8.56 7.44 -6.87
N ARG A 95 8.16 8.09 -7.97
CA ARG A 95 6.77 8.48 -8.24
C ARG A 95 5.81 7.30 -8.37
N ALA A 96 6.22 6.20 -9.01
CA ALA A 96 5.38 5.00 -9.11
C ALA A 96 5.14 4.35 -7.72
N VAL A 97 6.14 4.40 -6.84
CA VAL A 97 6.00 3.96 -5.44
C VAL A 97 5.05 4.88 -4.67
N GLU A 98 5.19 6.20 -4.81
CA GLU A 98 4.30 7.18 -4.18
C GLU A 98 2.84 6.98 -4.61
N GLU A 99 2.55 6.91 -5.92
CA GLU A 99 1.17 6.84 -6.43
C GLU A 99 0.49 5.45 -6.28
N VAL A 100 1.23 4.37 -6.00
CA VAL A 100 0.68 3.01 -5.84
C VAL A 100 0.75 2.52 -4.39
N PHE A 101 1.83 2.81 -3.67
CA PHE A 101 2.04 2.39 -2.28
C PHE A 101 1.74 3.47 -1.24
N SER A 102 1.61 4.75 -1.63
CA SER A 102 1.51 5.90 -0.74
C SER A 102 2.77 6.17 0.10
N ILE A 103 3.94 5.76 -0.40
CA ILE A 103 5.23 5.88 0.29
C ILE A 103 6.13 6.89 -0.45
N ASP A 104 6.51 7.98 0.21
CA ASP A 104 7.42 8.98 -0.36
C ASP A 104 8.89 8.63 -0.06
N LEU A 105 9.53 7.97 -1.03
CA LEU A 105 10.95 7.66 -0.99
C LEU A 105 11.85 8.91 -0.98
N ASN A 106 11.38 10.07 -1.46
CA ASN A 106 12.15 11.32 -1.41
C ASN A 106 12.22 11.84 0.02
N THR A 107 11.14 11.79 0.81
CA THR A 107 11.17 12.06 2.26
C THR A 107 12.08 11.08 2.99
N VAL A 108 12.01 9.77 2.67
CA VAL A 108 12.94 8.77 3.25
C VAL A 108 14.39 9.15 2.94
N SER A 109 14.73 9.51 1.70
CA SER A 109 16.08 9.97 1.34
C SER A 109 16.48 11.31 1.95
N LYS A 110 15.56 12.26 2.10
CA LYS A 110 15.82 13.63 2.60
C LYS A 110 16.02 13.66 4.11
N LYS A 111 15.46 12.67 4.82
CA LYS A 111 15.55 12.52 6.28
C LYS A 111 16.53 11.42 6.71
N ASP A 112 17.15 10.72 5.77
CA ASP A 112 17.94 9.51 5.98
C ASP A 112 17.21 8.43 6.82
N TYR A 113 15.92 8.23 6.57
CA TYR A 113 15.14 7.20 7.27
C TYR A 113 15.38 5.80 6.68
N GLY A 114 15.04 4.78 7.46
CA GLY A 114 15.19 3.37 7.10
C GLY A 114 16.58 2.82 7.38
N SER A 115 17.01 1.84 6.60
CA SER A 115 18.21 1.05 6.87
C SER A 115 19.47 1.91 7.00
N LYS A 116 20.09 1.88 8.19
CA LYS A 116 21.44 2.39 8.45
C LYS A 116 22.45 1.33 8.01
N LEU A 117 22.97 1.50 6.80
CA LEU A 117 23.94 0.59 6.19
C LEU A 117 25.36 1.11 6.39
N THR A 118 26.28 0.25 6.81
CA THR A 118 27.73 0.55 6.82
C THR A 118 28.34 0.53 5.42
N VAL A 119 27.74 -0.25 4.51
CA VAL A 119 28.07 -0.32 3.08
C VAL A 119 26.84 -0.85 2.32
N TYR A 120 26.64 -0.45 1.06
CA TYR A 120 25.64 -1.08 0.19
C TYR A 120 26.11 -2.48 -0.28
N SER A 121 25.23 -3.23 -0.96
CA SER A 121 25.61 -4.51 -1.57
C SER A 121 26.70 -4.35 -2.64
N ASN A 122 27.48 -5.41 -2.89
CA ASN A 122 28.59 -5.38 -3.85
C ASN A 122 28.17 -4.86 -5.24
N ASP A 123 27.06 -5.36 -5.81
CA ASP A 123 26.52 -4.92 -7.11
C ASP A 123 26.13 -3.43 -7.16
N ILE A 124 25.72 -2.85 -6.02
CA ILE A 124 25.49 -1.40 -5.91
C ILE A 124 26.82 -0.66 -5.82
N MET A 125 27.75 -1.09 -4.95
CA MET A 125 29.05 -0.44 -4.76
C MET A 125 29.91 -0.47 -6.04
N GLU A 126 30.02 -1.61 -6.69
CA GLU A 126 30.75 -1.82 -7.95
C GLU A 126 30.20 -0.91 -9.06
N SER A 127 28.87 -0.85 -9.19
CA SER A 127 28.20 0.06 -10.14
C SER A 127 28.47 1.54 -9.84
N LEU A 128 28.46 1.94 -8.57
CA LEU A 128 28.65 3.34 -8.20
C LEU A 128 30.11 3.79 -8.33
N ARG A 129 31.07 2.90 -8.09
CA ARG A 129 32.50 3.11 -8.41
C ARG A 129 32.69 3.38 -9.90
N VAL A 130 32.09 2.56 -10.78
CA VAL A 130 32.10 2.79 -12.23
C VAL A 130 31.47 4.16 -12.59
N SER A 131 30.35 4.53 -11.98
CA SER A 131 29.73 5.87 -12.16
C SER A 131 30.63 7.06 -11.76
N LEU A 132 31.64 6.80 -10.91
CA LEU A 132 32.64 7.75 -10.44
C LEU A 132 34.00 7.61 -11.15
N LYS A 133 34.03 6.86 -12.27
CA LYS A 133 35.21 6.56 -13.11
C LYS A 133 36.31 5.76 -12.38
N GLU A 134 35.91 4.94 -11.41
CA GLU A 134 36.80 3.99 -10.72
C GLU A 134 36.65 2.59 -11.32
N ALA A 135 37.65 1.73 -11.07
CA ALA A 135 37.47 0.28 -11.25
C ALA A 135 36.41 -0.26 -10.26
N PRO A 136 35.61 -1.27 -10.61
CA PRO A 136 34.53 -1.78 -9.74
C PRO A 136 35.05 -2.32 -8.39
N THR A 137 36.30 -2.74 -8.31
CA THR A 137 36.97 -3.20 -7.08
C THR A 137 37.67 -2.09 -6.29
N SER A 138 37.77 -0.87 -6.82
CA SER A 138 38.46 0.26 -6.18
C SER A 138 37.63 0.85 -5.05
N LYS A 139 38.14 0.78 -3.82
CA LYS A 139 37.48 1.37 -2.63
C LYS A 139 37.77 2.86 -2.42
N LEU A 140 38.53 3.49 -3.32
CA LEU A 140 39.02 4.87 -3.16
C LEU A 140 37.93 5.94 -3.02
N LYS A 141 36.69 5.61 -3.44
CA LYS A 141 35.51 6.49 -3.33
C LYS A 141 34.36 5.87 -2.54
N ASP A 142 34.60 4.82 -1.76
CA ASP A 142 33.55 4.17 -0.96
C ASP A 142 32.94 5.15 0.07
N GLU A 143 33.76 5.98 0.73
CA GLU A 143 33.28 7.05 1.62
C GLU A 143 32.43 8.10 0.88
N GLN A 144 32.83 8.49 -0.33
CA GLN A 144 32.04 9.38 -1.17
C GLN A 144 30.68 8.76 -1.51
N ILE A 145 30.65 7.47 -1.88
CA ILE A 145 29.42 6.73 -2.18
C ILE A 145 28.50 6.66 -0.95
N MET A 146 29.03 6.39 0.25
CA MET A 146 28.24 6.34 1.48
C MET A 146 27.78 7.72 1.95
N SER A 147 28.42 8.81 1.51
CA SER A 147 27.96 10.18 1.76
C SER A 147 26.82 10.65 0.84
N MET A 148 26.52 9.92 -0.24
CA MET A 148 25.46 10.28 -1.18
C MET A 148 24.06 10.07 -0.59
N THR A 149 23.11 10.91 -1.00
CA THR A 149 21.70 10.70 -0.67
C THR A 149 21.18 9.40 -1.31
N LYS A 150 20.25 8.70 -0.64
CA LYS A 150 19.60 7.48 -1.16
C LYS A 150 19.00 7.69 -2.57
N ASN A 151 18.46 8.89 -2.85
CA ASN A 151 18.04 9.30 -4.19
C ASN A 151 19.19 9.33 -5.22
N GLU A 152 20.34 9.91 -4.89
CA GLU A 152 21.51 9.98 -5.78
C GLU A 152 22.12 8.60 -6.04
N VAL A 153 22.25 7.77 -5.00
CA VAL A 153 22.68 6.36 -5.08
C VAL A 153 21.80 5.60 -6.09
N MET A 154 20.49 5.76 -5.99
CA MET A 154 19.52 5.18 -6.93
C MET A 154 19.66 5.74 -8.35
N ASP A 155 19.70 7.06 -8.51
CA ASP A 155 19.72 7.72 -9.83
C ASP A 155 21.01 7.43 -10.61
N ARG A 156 22.15 7.28 -9.92
CA ARG A 156 23.42 6.82 -10.48
C ARG A 156 23.37 5.33 -10.88
N TYR A 157 22.98 4.45 -9.98
CA TYR A 157 22.90 3.00 -10.23
C TYR A 157 22.05 2.64 -11.46
N ILE A 158 20.94 3.37 -11.64
CA ILE A 158 20.03 3.24 -12.79
C ILE A 158 20.71 3.69 -14.10
N LYS A 159 21.44 4.82 -14.05
CA LYS A 159 22.13 5.38 -15.22
C LYS A 159 23.21 4.44 -15.75
N GLU A 160 23.98 3.80 -14.89
CA GLU A 160 25.02 2.83 -15.30
C GLU A 160 24.44 1.55 -15.92
N ARG A 161 23.13 1.29 -15.77
CA ARG A 161 22.38 0.22 -16.44
C ARG A 161 21.51 0.76 -17.60
N ASP A 162 21.90 1.90 -18.19
CA ASP A 162 21.23 2.62 -19.28
C ASP A 162 19.71 2.79 -19.10
N TYR A 163 19.29 3.02 -17.84
CA TYR A 163 17.89 3.19 -17.45
C TYR A 163 16.98 1.97 -17.70
N ALA A 164 17.56 0.79 -17.95
CA ALA A 164 16.88 -0.43 -18.38
C ALA A 164 16.50 -1.38 -17.23
N LEU A 165 16.10 -0.85 -16.06
CA LEU A 165 15.60 -1.70 -14.98
C LEU A 165 14.19 -2.22 -15.26
N SER A 166 13.94 -3.49 -14.94
CA SER A 166 12.56 -3.99 -14.79
C SER A 166 11.95 -3.47 -13.48
N GLY A 167 10.62 -3.50 -13.36
CA GLY A 167 9.96 -3.10 -12.12
C GLY A 167 10.26 -4.04 -10.94
N ALA A 168 10.50 -5.34 -11.20
CA ALA A 168 11.03 -6.28 -10.20
C ALA A 168 12.45 -5.91 -9.73
N ALA A 169 13.37 -5.59 -10.66
CA ALA A 169 14.71 -5.10 -10.29
C ALA A 169 14.64 -3.75 -9.55
N SER A 170 13.68 -2.90 -9.91
CA SER A 170 13.40 -1.65 -9.21
C SER A 170 12.95 -1.88 -7.76
N ARG A 171 12.07 -2.85 -7.49
CA ARG A 171 11.67 -3.24 -6.13
C ARG A 171 12.85 -3.72 -5.29
N LEU A 172 13.74 -4.53 -5.86
CA LEU A 172 14.95 -5.01 -5.18
C LEU A 172 15.89 -3.84 -4.83
N LEU A 173 16.15 -2.95 -5.79
CA LEU A 173 16.96 -1.74 -5.58
C LEU A 173 16.38 -0.83 -4.48
N ILE A 174 15.06 -0.65 -4.47
CA ILE A 174 14.36 0.13 -3.44
C ILE A 174 14.56 -0.49 -2.05
N ASN A 175 14.44 -1.83 -1.92
CA ASN A 175 14.70 -2.46 -0.63
C ASN A 175 16.16 -2.30 -0.20
N SER A 176 17.12 -2.53 -1.11
CA SER A 176 18.56 -2.45 -0.83
C SER A 176 19.07 -1.05 -0.48
N ILE A 177 18.41 0.03 -0.94
CA ILE A 177 18.82 1.41 -0.64
C ILE A 177 18.01 2.03 0.52
N TYR A 178 16.69 1.81 0.55
CA TYR A 178 15.75 2.52 1.44
C TYR A 178 15.21 1.66 2.60
N GLY A 179 15.40 0.33 2.57
CA GLY A 179 14.78 -0.57 3.55
C GLY A 179 13.25 -0.64 3.41
N VAL A 180 12.74 -0.57 2.18
CA VAL A 180 11.30 -0.58 1.87
C VAL A 180 10.97 -1.81 1.01
N ASN A 181 10.51 -2.88 1.67
CA ASN A 181 10.17 -4.15 1.02
C ASN A 181 8.78 -4.09 0.36
N LEU A 182 8.71 -3.50 -0.83
CA LEU A 182 7.46 -3.35 -1.59
C LEU A 182 6.76 -4.67 -1.93
N GLN A 183 7.50 -5.77 -2.09
CA GLN A 183 6.89 -7.08 -2.29
C GLN A 183 6.18 -7.57 -1.03
N GLY A 184 6.85 -7.46 0.12
CA GLY A 184 6.24 -7.73 1.42
C GLY A 184 4.98 -6.88 1.63
N ILE A 185 5.09 -5.56 1.43
CA ILE A 185 3.97 -4.61 1.61
C ILE A 185 2.78 -4.97 0.71
N SER A 186 3.01 -5.38 -0.54
CA SER A 186 1.93 -5.83 -1.44
C SER A 186 1.29 -7.16 -1.03
N ASN A 187 2.04 -8.04 -0.35
CA ASN A 187 1.52 -9.32 0.14
C ASN A 187 0.73 -9.16 1.46
N LEU A 188 0.86 -8.03 2.14
CA LEU A 188 0.20 -7.72 3.41
C LEU A 188 -1.12 -6.93 3.24
N GLU A 189 -1.50 -6.59 2.01
CA GLU A 189 -2.83 -6.05 1.74
C GLU A 189 -3.93 -7.02 2.21
N TYR A 190 -5.01 -6.48 2.76
CA TYR A 190 -6.16 -7.24 3.29
C TYR A 190 -5.85 -8.17 4.49
N MET A 191 -4.61 -8.22 4.99
CA MET A 191 -4.24 -9.00 6.19
C MET A 191 -4.64 -8.34 7.53
N GLN A 192 -5.40 -7.24 7.48
CA GLN A 192 -5.91 -6.49 8.64
C GLN A 192 -4.82 -6.06 9.64
N ILE A 193 -3.66 -5.62 9.12
CA ILE A 193 -2.53 -5.13 9.91
C ILE A 193 -2.15 -3.75 9.37
N ALA A 194 -2.38 -2.71 10.17
CA ALA A 194 -1.92 -1.37 9.87
C ALA A 194 -0.40 -1.32 10.11
N ILE A 195 0.35 -0.69 9.21
CA ILE A 195 1.81 -0.57 9.31
C ILE A 195 2.19 0.90 9.16
N HIS A 196 2.85 1.43 10.20
CA HIS A 196 3.43 2.77 10.21
C HIS A 196 4.95 2.68 10.40
N SER A 197 5.74 3.10 9.42
CA SER A 197 7.21 3.01 9.45
C SER A 197 7.81 4.28 8.87
N LYS A 198 9.04 4.66 9.28
CA LYS A 198 9.78 5.79 8.66
C LYS A 198 8.97 7.09 8.58
N GLY A 199 8.16 7.35 9.62
CA GLY A 199 7.32 8.55 9.76
C GLY A 199 6.04 8.59 8.90
N GLN A 200 5.64 7.49 8.26
CA GLN A 200 4.49 7.47 7.34
C GLN A 200 3.69 6.15 7.40
N TRP A 201 2.45 6.19 6.92
CA TRP A 201 1.62 5.00 6.74
C TRP A 201 2.10 4.21 5.52
N ILE A 202 2.41 2.93 5.74
CA ILE A 202 2.83 1.96 4.72
C ILE A 202 1.61 1.12 4.27
N ILE A 203 0.79 0.73 5.24
CA ILE A 203 -0.52 0.09 5.06
C ILE A 203 -1.46 0.69 6.11
N LYS A 204 -2.67 1.05 5.71
CA LYS A 204 -3.78 1.38 6.62
C LYS A 204 -5.11 1.08 5.95
N SER A 205 -5.98 0.42 6.70
CA SER A 205 -7.40 0.23 6.45
C SER A 205 -8.14 0.50 7.76
N ASP A 206 -9.35 1.05 7.68
CA ASP A 206 -10.19 1.25 8.88
C ASP A 206 -10.77 -0.08 9.42
N LYS A 207 -10.44 -1.21 8.78
CA LYS A 207 -10.71 -2.58 9.23
C LYS A 207 -9.46 -3.37 9.66
N ASP A 208 -8.33 -2.69 9.85
CA ASP A 208 -7.14 -3.33 10.43
C ASP A 208 -7.37 -3.62 11.93
N LEU A 209 -6.93 -4.78 12.40
CA LEU A 209 -7.11 -5.28 13.76
C LEU A 209 -5.91 -4.98 14.66
N PHE A 210 -4.71 -5.04 14.09
CA PHE A 210 -3.46 -4.73 14.79
C PHE A 210 -2.74 -3.58 14.09
N MET A 211 -2.04 -2.76 14.87
CA MET A 211 -1.13 -1.74 14.37
C MET A 211 0.30 -2.11 14.74
N LEU A 212 1.15 -2.28 13.72
CA LEU A 212 2.60 -2.37 13.86
C LEU A 212 3.22 -1.01 13.53
N LYS A 213 4.05 -0.50 14.44
CA LYS A 213 4.74 0.79 14.27
C LYS A 213 6.24 0.61 14.46
N SER A 214 7.05 0.97 13.47
CA SER A 214 8.52 1.07 13.65
C SER A 214 8.96 2.49 13.92
N SER A 215 10.14 2.64 14.53
CA SER A 215 10.86 3.92 14.55
C SER A 215 11.43 4.29 13.17
N LEU A 216 12.09 5.44 13.11
CA LEU A 216 12.53 6.09 11.87
C LEU A 216 13.71 5.37 11.20
N ASP A 217 14.57 4.77 12.02
CA ASP A 217 15.81 4.08 11.63
C ASP A 217 15.68 2.54 11.71
N ASP A 218 14.45 2.03 11.82
CA ASP A 218 14.08 0.62 12.01
C ASP A 218 14.72 -0.07 13.24
N VAL A 219 15.15 0.68 14.27
CA VAL A 219 15.84 0.13 15.46
C VAL A 219 14.88 -0.44 16.53
N ASP A 220 13.60 -0.08 16.46
CA ASP A 220 12.56 -0.56 17.37
C ASP A 220 11.20 -0.68 16.65
N VAL A 221 10.34 -1.51 17.24
CA VAL A 221 8.98 -1.80 16.78
C VAL A 221 8.02 -1.95 17.97
N SER A 222 6.83 -1.37 17.85
CA SER A 222 5.71 -1.62 18.76
C SER A 222 4.50 -2.23 18.05
N ILE A 223 3.67 -2.93 18.81
CA ILE A 223 2.44 -3.58 18.36
C ILE A 223 1.32 -3.26 19.35
N SER A 224 0.18 -2.79 18.84
CA SER A 224 -1.05 -2.61 19.60
C SER A 224 -2.26 -3.14 18.83
N THR A 225 -3.40 -3.20 19.50
CA THR A 225 -4.72 -3.31 18.86
C THR A 225 -5.13 -1.98 18.20
N THR A 226 -6.25 -2.00 17.47
CA THR A 226 -6.90 -0.83 16.87
C THR A 226 -8.30 -0.60 17.45
N SER A 227 -8.92 0.54 17.11
CA SER A 227 -10.35 0.79 17.40
C SER A 227 -11.27 -0.29 16.81
N TYR A 228 -10.96 -0.80 15.61
CA TYR A 228 -11.76 -1.83 14.95
C TYR A 228 -11.62 -3.21 15.61
N PHE A 229 -10.46 -3.53 16.20
CA PHE A 229 -10.34 -4.70 17.07
C PHE A 229 -11.27 -4.60 18.28
N LYS A 230 -11.41 -3.41 18.88
CA LYS A 230 -12.37 -3.19 19.98
C LYS A 230 -13.83 -3.25 19.53
N GLU A 231 -14.14 -2.78 18.32
CA GLU A 231 -15.47 -2.91 17.70
C GLU A 231 -15.85 -4.40 17.50
N VAL A 232 -14.93 -5.21 16.97
CA VAL A 232 -15.19 -6.62 16.64
C VAL A 232 -15.12 -7.56 17.85
N THR A 233 -14.32 -7.26 18.87
CA THR A 233 -14.08 -8.16 20.02
C THR A 233 -14.70 -7.69 21.34
N GLY A 234 -15.11 -6.42 21.44
CA GLY A 234 -15.51 -5.78 22.70
C GLY A 234 -14.34 -5.40 23.62
N SER A 235 -13.10 -5.73 23.27
CA SER A 235 -11.89 -5.52 24.09
C SER A 235 -10.83 -4.73 23.33
N ASP A 236 -10.08 -3.87 24.03
CA ASP A 236 -8.84 -3.30 23.49
C ASP A 236 -7.61 -4.17 23.80
N GLN A 237 -7.70 -5.12 24.73
CA GLN A 237 -6.54 -5.88 25.21
C GLN A 237 -5.95 -6.81 24.15
N LEU A 238 -4.62 -6.82 24.02
CA LEU A 238 -3.92 -7.78 23.16
C LEU A 238 -4.22 -9.24 23.58
N PRO A 239 -4.52 -10.16 22.64
CA PRO A 239 -4.81 -11.57 22.96
C PRO A 239 -3.68 -12.21 23.76
N ALA A 240 -3.99 -12.88 24.87
CA ALA A 240 -2.98 -13.42 25.78
C ALA A 240 -2.02 -14.43 25.10
N SER A 241 -2.52 -15.22 24.14
CA SER A 241 -1.70 -16.12 23.32
C SER A 241 -0.70 -15.37 22.43
N LEU A 242 -1.14 -14.29 21.80
CA LEU A 242 -0.28 -13.40 21.00
C LEU A 242 0.74 -12.67 21.88
N LYS A 243 0.32 -12.18 23.05
CA LYS A 243 1.18 -11.52 24.03
C LYS A 243 2.34 -12.43 24.43
N ASN A 244 2.04 -13.64 24.87
CA ASN A 244 3.06 -14.60 25.31
C ASN A 244 4.04 -14.95 24.17
N GLN A 245 3.54 -15.23 22.96
CA GLN A 245 4.39 -15.54 21.80
C GLN A 245 5.35 -14.40 21.42
N PHE A 246 4.98 -13.14 21.66
CA PHE A 246 5.90 -12.01 21.48
C PHE A 246 6.87 -11.81 22.65
N LEU A 247 6.46 -12.09 23.89
CA LEU A 247 7.40 -12.12 25.03
C LEU A 247 8.47 -13.20 24.83
N ASP A 248 8.11 -14.37 24.29
CA ASP A 248 9.04 -15.44 23.91
C ASP A 248 10.01 -15.01 22.78
N MET A 249 9.61 -14.05 21.94
CA MET A 249 10.47 -13.40 20.93
C MET A 249 11.33 -12.23 21.50
N GLY A 250 11.28 -11.97 22.80
CA GLY A 250 12.05 -10.92 23.46
C GLY A 250 11.41 -9.53 23.41
N PHE A 251 10.12 -9.41 23.10
CA PHE A 251 9.37 -8.16 23.35
C PHE A 251 9.15 -7.96 24.86
N THR A 252 8.97 -6.71 25.27
CA THR A 252 8.36 -6.37 26.56
C THR A 252 6.90 -5.96 26.36
N TYR A 253 6.07 -6.08 27.40
CA TYR A 253 4.72 -5.54 27.42
C TYR A 253 4.67 -4.31 28.33
N ILE A 254 4.03 -3.24 27.86
CA ILE A 254 3.87 -1.97 28.59
C ILE A 254 2.39 -1.82 28.92
N GLU A 255 2.03 -1.98 30.19
CA GLU A 255 0.64 -2.13 30.63
C GLU A 255 -0.14 -0.82 30.49
N GLU A 256 0.50 0.30 30.78
CA GLU A 256 -0.05 1.67 30.77
C GLU A 256 -0.52 2.12 29.37
N THR A 257 -0.04 1.44 28.33
CA THR A 257 -0.37 1.73 26.93
C THR A 257 -0.85 0.50 26.14
N ASN A 258 -0.97 -0.66 26.79
CA ASN A 258 -1.41 -1.94 26.19
C ASN A 258 -0.70 -2.21 24.84
N LEU A 259 0.63 -2.13 24.86
CA LEU A 259 1.46 -2.39 23.69
C LEU A 259 2.58 -3.37 24.01
N LEU A 260 2.97 -4.13 23.00
CA LEU A 260 4.22 -4.87 22.97
C LEU A 260 5.30 -3.97 22.34
N TYR A 261 6.51 -3.99 22.89
CA TYR A 261 7.65 -3.22 22.41
C TYR A 261 8.88 -4.11 22.24
N TYR A 262 9.62 -3.93 21.16
CA TYR A 262 10.93 -4.54 20.94
C TYR A 262 11.91 -3.49 20.43
N LYS A 263 13.15 -3.54 20.92
CA LYS A 263 14.25 -2.70 20.49
C LYS A 263 15.49 -3.55 20.28
N GLU A 264 16.14 -3.40 19.13
CA GLU A 264 17.37 -4.11 18.78
C GLU A 264 18.49 -3.74 19.79
N PRO A 265 19.01 -4.70 20.59
CA PRO A 265 19.99 -4.42 21.65
C PRO A 265 21.30 -3.78 21.15
N THR A 266 21.71 -4.03 19.90
CA THR A 266 22.90 -3.42 19.30
C THR A 266 22.68 -2.02 18.74
N GLY A 267 21.46 -1.48 18.80
CA GLY A 267 21.09 -0.17 18.26
C GLY A 267 21.11 -0.08 16.72
N LYS A 268 21.21 -1.21 16.03
CA LYS A 268 21.15 -1.32 14.58
C LYS A 268 19.70 -1.44 14.10
N SER A 269 19.46 -1.24 12.80
CA SER A 269 18.16 -1.55 12.21
C SER A 269 17.86 -3.05 12.37
N ILE A 270 16.64 -3.39 12.82
CA ILE A 270 16.17 -4.76 13.05
C ILE A 270 16.35 -5.60 11.76
N PRO A 271 16.86 -6.85 11.84
CA PRO A 271 17.01 -7.71 10.66
C PRO A 271 15.67 -8.03 9.98
N ASP A 272 15.64 -8.02 8.64
CA ASP A 272 14.43 -8.28 7.86
C ASP A 272 13.84 -9.69 8.11
N GLN A 273 14.66 -10.67 8.52
CA GLN A 273 14.19 -11.98 8.97
C GLN A 273 13.31 -11.89 10.24
N PHE A 274 13.72 -11.07 11.21
CA PHE A 274 12.95 -10.85 12.44
C PHE A 274 11.68 -10.04 12.16
N LYS A 275 11.76 -9.00 11.31
CA LYS A 275 10.56 -8.29 10.81
C LYS A 275 9.57 -9.27 10.16
N GLY A 276 10.07 -10.21 9.36
CA GLY A 276 9.28 -11.27 8.74
C GLY A 276 8.62 -12.21 9.75
N GLN A 277 9.32 -12.61 10.82
CA GLN A 277 8.74 -13.41 11.91
C GLN A 277 7.63 -12.64 12.65
N VAL A 278 7.87 -11.39 13.01
CA VAL A 278 6.91 -10.51 13.71
C VAL A 278 5.62 -10.34 12.89
N ILE A 279 5.76 -10.00 11.61
CA ILE A 279 4.63 -9.80 10.69
C ILE A 279 3.91 -11.13 10.43
N GLY A 280 4.65 -12.23 10.26
CA GLY A 280 4.07 -13.57 10.08
C GLY A 280 3.26 -14.05 11.29
N LEU A 281 3.64 -13.66 12.51
CA LEU A 281 2.91 -13.99 13.73
C LEU A 281 1.60 -13.22 13.86
N LEU A 282 1.58 -11.93 13.50
CA LEU A 282 0.36 -11.13 13.39
C LEU A 282 -0.57 -11.71 12.31
N ALA A 283 -0.05 -11.98 11.11
CA ALA A 283 -0.79 -12.56 10.00
C ALA A 283 -1.44 -13.90 10.37
N LYS A 284 -0.68 -14.79 11.04
CA LYS A 284 -1.20 -16.07 11.55
C LYS A 284 -2.31 -15.86 12.57
N THR A 285 -2.19 -14.87 13.47
CA THR A 285 -3.22 -14.55 14.46
C THR A 285 -4.50 -14.04 13.81
N VAL A 286 -4.42 -13.10 12.86
CA VAL A 286 -5.57 -12.63 12.08
C VAL A 286 -6.27 -13.80 11.38
N ALA A 287 -5.51 -14.60 10.62
CA ALA A 287 -6.04 -15.70 9.83
C ALA A 287 -6.61 -16.88 10.63
N SER A 288 -6.26 -17.04 11.92
CA SER A 288 -6.73 -18.16 12.76
C SER A 288 -7.79 -17.78 13.79
N GLN A 289 -7.96 -16.49 14.12
CA GLN A 289 -8.88 -16.04 15.18
C GLN A 289 -9.95 -15.06 14.68
N TYR A 290 -9.69 -14.31 13.60
CA TYR A 290 -10.52 -13.16 13.20
C TYR A 290 -11.03 -13.21 11.76
N GLN A 291 -10.39 -13.97 10.87
CA GLN A 291 -10.91 -14.30 9.54
C GLN A 291 -11.55 -15.69 9.55
N LYS A 292 -12.73 -15.81 8.93
CA LYS A 292 -13.55 -17.02 8.78
C LYS A 292 -14.17 -17.03 7.39
#